data_AF-D3ADI0-F1
#
_entry.id   AF-D3ADI0-F1
#
_cell.length_a   1.000
_cell.length_b   1.000
_cell.length_c   1.000
_cell.angle_alpha   90.00
_cell.angle_beta   90.00
_cell.angle_gamma   90.00
#
_symmetry.space_group_name_H-M   'P 1'
#
loop_
_entity.id
_entity.type
_entity.pdbx_description
1 polymer ?
#
loop_
_entity_poly.entity_id
_entity_poly.type
_entity_poly.pdbx_seq_one_letter_code
_entity_poly.pdbx_strand_id
1 'polypeptide(L)'
;MTRKSRIHYELETGEITSLKPEELRAILRAADELIATGGRGMLVKILKGSKDKKVLEYKLDQCPAYGYYHDLTMDEISRRVDFAIVKRYLRIEYSGRLPMLVFTDKGWEIECETYTEEWFQRFEETVTSKVLHLDMFEELKSVNRQVVFGLLNRIKERGDKEYIPLLKAWQEGEVRKDRERIGGVIKFLEEGKGCE
;
A
#
# COMPACT_ATOMS: atom_id res chain seq x y z
N MET A 1 19.29 35.49 -4.06
CA MET A 1 18.09 34.77 -3.57
C MET A 1 18.50 33.89 -2.39
N THR A 2 18.11 34.23 -1.16
CA THR A 2 18.47 33.48 0.05
C THR A 2 17.76 32.13 0.03
N ARG A 3 18.52 31.04 -0.09
CA ARG A 3 17.99 29.66 -0.08
C ARG A 3 17.42 29.41 1.32
N LYS A 4 16.11 29.66 1.56
CA LYS A 4 15.55 29.48 2.92
C LYS A 4 15.76 28.02 3.38
N SER A 5 16.08 27.85 4.66
CA SER A 5 16.55 26.59 5.24
C SER A 5 15.55 25.43 5.09
N ARG A 6 16.06 24.21 5.03
CA ARG A 6 15.26 22.98 5.11
C ARG A 6 14.60 22.89 6.49
N ILE A 7 13.38 22.35 6.54
CA ILE A 7 12.72 22.07 7.82
C ILE A 7 13.49 20.95 8.50
N HIS A 8 14.06 21.22 9.67
CA HIS A 8 14.81 20.22 10.43
C HIS A 8 13.87 19.15 11.01
N TYR A 9 14.39 17.94 11.18
CA TYR A 9 13.71 16.86 11.87
C TYR A 9 14.72 16.12 12.74
N GLU A 10 14.23 15.62 13.87
CA GLU A 10 14.96 14.74 14.77
C GLU A 10 14.18 13.42 14.85
N LEU A 11 14.91 12.30 14.84
CA LEU A 11 14.33 10.96 14.90
C LEU A 11 14.61 10.39 16.28
N GLU A 12 13.56 10.07 17.02
CA GLU A 12 13.66 9.55 18.37
C GLU A 12 12.87 8.25 18.47
N THR A 13 13.58 7.14 18.65
CA THR A 13 12.93 5.82 18.81
C THR A 13 12.55 5.54 20.27
N GLY A 14 13.07 6.31 21.22
CA GLY A 14 12.91 6.04 22.66
C GLY A 14 13.41 4.64 23.00
N GLU A 15 12.58 3.87 23.70
CA GLU A 15 12.89 2.48 24.11
C GLU A 15 12.53 1.44 23.04
N ILE A 16 12.04 1.85 21.87
CA ILE A 16 11.57 0.92 20.83
C ILE A 16 12.77 0.29 20.12
N THR A 17 13.02 -0.98 20.41
CA THR A 17 14.08 -1.78 19.77
C THR A 17 13.57 -2.68 18.64
N SER A 18 12.25 -2.93 18.59
CA SER A 18 11.58 -3.76 17.58
C SER A 18 10.11 -3.40 17.46
N LEU A 19 9.51 -3.68 16.29
CA LEU A 19 8.07 -3.65 16.05
C LEU A 19 7.59 -5.04 15.68
N LYS A 20 6.35 -5.37 16.02
CA LYS A 20 5.73 -6.58 15.49
C LYS A 20 5.52 -6.46 13.96
N PRO A 21 5.45 -7.57 13.21
CA PRO A 21 5.21 -7.52 11.78
C PRO A 21 3.96 -6.72 11.38
N GLU A 22 2.86 -6.88 12.09
CA GLU A 22 1.61 -6.15 11.88
C GLU A 22 1.73 -4.65 12.14
N GLU A 23 2.50 -4.24 13.15
CA GLU A 23 2.80 -2.84 13.45
C GLU A 23 3.59 -2.19 12.32
N LEU A 24 4.58 -2.92 11.77
CA LEU A 24 5.38 -2.45 10.65
C LEU A 24 4.55 -2.36 9.37
N ARG A 25 3.71 -3.36 9.06
CA ARG A 25 2.80 -3.34 7.91
C ARG A 25 1.82 -2.17 8.01
N ALA A 26 1.22 -1.93 9.18
CA ALA A 26 0.32 -0.79 9.36
C ALA A 26 1.00 0.56 9.09
N ILE A 27 2.25 0.73 9.56
CA ILE A 27 3.02 1.96 9.30
C ILE A 27 3.31 2.13 7.80
N LEU A 28 3.73 1.06 7.11
CA LEU A 28 4.05 1.12 5.69
C LEU A 28 2.78 1.34 4.84
N ARG A 29 1.69 0.66 5.18
CA ARG A 29 0.40 0.78 4.49
C ARG A 29 -0.18 2.17 4.62
N ALA A 30 -0.07 2.79 5.80
CA ALA A 30 -0.43 4.19 6.01
C ALA A 30 0.54 5.17 5.33
N ALA A 31 1.81 4.79 5.15
CA ALA A 31 2.79 5.64 4.48
C ALA A 31 2.55 5.72 2.98
N ASP A 32 2.00 4.67 2.34
CA ASP A 32 1.70 4.64 0.89
C ASP A 32 0.88 5.84 0.43
N GLU A 33 -0.13 6.23 1.23
CA GLU A 33 -0.99 7.41 0.99
C GLU A 33 -0.22 8.75 0.95
N LEU A 34 1.01 8.78 1.47
CA LEU A 34 1.81 9.98 1.68
C LEU A 34 3.18 9.93 0.99
N ILE A 35 3.50 8.87 0.24
CA ILE A 35 4.83 8.74 -0.37
C ILE A 35 5.09 9.89 -1.32
N ALA A 36 6.24 10.55 -1.13
CA ALA A 36 6.69 11.73 -1.84
C ALA A 36 5.78 12.98 -1.73
N THR A 37 4.67 12.93 -0.97
CA THR A 37 3.66 14.00 -0.85
C THR A 37 3.34 14.42 0.59
N GLY A 38 3.68 13.61 1.58
CA GLY A 38 3.55 13.91 3.01
C GLY A 38 4.77 13.55 3.84
N GLY A 39 4.84 14.12 5.05
CA GLY A 39 5.91 13.88 6.01
C GLY A 39 5.45 13.10 7.24
N ARG A 40 6.42 12.77 8.11
CA ARG A 40 6.25 12.06 9.39
C ARG A 40 5.01 12.47 10.19
N GLY A 41 4.80 13.77 10.39
CA GLY A 41 3.69 14.25 11.20
C GLY A 41 2.30 13.92 10.64
N MET A 42 2.16 13.85 9.31
CA MET A 42 0.89 13.43 8.70
C MET A 42 0.68 11.92 8.87
N LEU A 43 1.72 11.11 8.70
CA LEU A 43 1.66 9.66 8.90
C LEU A 43 1.20 9.31 10.32
N VAL A 44 1.76 9.99 11.33
CA VAL A 44 1.33 9.81 12.74
C VAL A 44 -0.17 10.13 12.90
N LYS A 45 -0.68 11.17 12.23
CA LYS A 45 -2.11 11.54 12.30
C LYS A 45 -3.02 10.49 11.65
N ILE A 46 -2.62 9.90 10.53
CA ILE A 46 -3.35 8.79 9.89
C ILE A 46 -3.44 7.62 10.87
N LEU A 47 -2.28 7.16 11.36
CA LEU A 47 -2.18 6.02 12.28
C LEU A 47 -2.94 6.25 13.61
N LYS A 48 -3.01 7.50 14.08
CA LYS A 48 -3.78 7.87 15.27
C LYS A 48 -5.30 7.84 15.05
N GLY A 49 -5.77 7.96 13.80
CA GLY A 49 -7.20 8.17 13.52
C GLY A 49 -7.61 9.64 13.76
N SER A 50 -6.72 10.59 13.48
CA SER A 50 -6.94 12.01 13.77
C SER A 50 -7.94 12.64 12.81
N LYS A 51 -8.98 13.29 13.36
CA LYS A 51 -9.95 14.13 12.61
C LYS A 51 -9.37 15.49 12.17
N ASP A 52 -8.06 15.55 11.92
CA ASP A 52 -7.41 16.78 11.47
C ASP A 52 -7.97 17.18 10.11
N LYS A 53 -8.15 18.49 9.88
CA LYS A 53 -8.77 18.99 8.65
C LYS A 53 -8.07 18.45 7.39
N LYS A 54 -6.73 18.39 7.37
CA LYS A 54 -6.00 17.93 6.19
C LYS A 54 -6.08 16.42 5.99
N VAL A 55 -6.23 15.66 7.07
CA VAL A 55 -6.47 14.21 6.98
C VAL A 55 -7.77 13.96 6.23
N LEU A 56 -8.84 14.64 6.62
CA LEU A 56 -10.16 14.48 5.99
C LEU A 56 -10.22 15.11 4.59
N GLU A 57 -9.60 16.29 4.39
CA GLU A 57 -9.58 16.99 3.11
C GLU A 57 -8.92 16.14 2.00
N TYR A 58 -7.86 15.41 2.35
CA TYR A 58 -7.17 14.49 1.45
C TYR A 58 -7.70 13.05 1.53
N LYS A 59 -8.80 12.81 2.23
CA LYS A 59 -9.44 11.48 2.40
C LYS A 59 -8.51 10.41 2.96
N LEU A 60 -7.53 10.80 3.75
CA LEU A 60 -6.56 9.90 4.37
C LEU A 60 -7.20 9.03 5.48
N ASP A 61 -8.42 9.38 5.89
CA ASP A 61 -9.27 8.56 6.75
C ASP A 61 -9.84 7.31 6.05
N GLN A 62 -9.70 7.20 4.73
CA GLN A 62 -10.05 6.00 3.96
C GLN A 62 -8.92 4.96 3.91
N CYS A 63 -7.73 5.30 4.41
CA CYS A 63 -6.60 4.38 4.50
C CYS A 63 -6.96 3.15 5.36
N PRO A 64 -6.67 1.91 4.92
CA PRO A 64 -6.93 0.70 5.73
C PRO A 64 -6.26 0.70 7.11
N ALA A 65 -5.15 1.40 7.26
CA ALA A 65 -4.41 1.53 8.52
C ALA A 65 -4.78 2.78 9.33
N TYR A 66 -5.84 3.52 8.93
CA TYR A 66 -6.32 4.69 9.67
C TYR A 66 -6.80 4.29 11.07
N GLY A 67 -6.25 4.95 12.10
CA GLY A 67 -6.60 4.64 13.48
C GLY A 67 -6.05 3.31 14.03
N TYR A 68 -5.10 2.66 13.34
CA TYR A 68 -4.47 1.43 13.83
C TYR A 68 -3.92 1.59 15.26
N TYR A 69 -3.38 2.76 15.59
CA TYR A 69 -2.89 3.11 16.93
C TYR A 69 -3.83 4.10 17.66
N HIS A 70 -5.14 3.97 17.52
CA HIS A 70 -6.10 4.88 18.16
C HIS A 70 -5.97 4.96 19.68
N ASP A 71 -5.45 3.91 20.34
CA ASP A 71 -5.21 3.89 21.78
C ASP A 71 -3.89 4.51 22.23
N LEU A 72 -2.94 4.71 21.31
CA LEU A 72 -1.62 5.27 21.64
C LEU A 72 -1.62 6.79 21.57
N THR A 73 -0.70 7.41 22.32
CA THR A 73 -0.42 8.85 22.20
C THR A 73 0.31 9.16 20.88
N MET A 74 0.23 10.41 20.43
CA MET A 74 0.93 10.86 19.22
C MET A 74 2.45 10.65 19.33
N ASP A 75 3.02 10.79 20.53
CA ASP A 75 4.45 10.62 20.77
C ASP A 75 4.86 9.15 20.68
N GLU A 76 4.08 8.24 21.24
CA GLU A 76 4.31 6.79 21.13
C GLU A 76 4.22 6.30 19.68
N ILE A 77 3.30 6.85 18.89
CA ILE A 77 3.18 6.56 17.45
C ILE A 77 4.38 7.15 16.71
N SER A 78 4.77 8.38 17.04
CA SER A 78 5.92 9.05 16.44
C SER A 78 7.21 8.26 16.62
N ARG A 79 7.44 7.70 17.81
CA ARG A 79 8.61 6.83 18.07
C ARG A 79 8.62 5.55 17.22
N ARG A 80 7.44 4.96 16.95
CA ARG A 80 7.30 3.79 16.07
C ARG A 80 7.56 4.14 14.60
N VAL A 81 7.07 5.30 14.15
CA VAL A 81 7.37 5.82 12.81
C VAL A 81 8.87 6.11 12.68
N ASP A 82 9.49 6.72 13.68
CA ASP A 82 10.92 6.98 13.70
C ASP A 82 11.73 5.69 13.67
N PHE A 83 11.27 4.65 14.35
CA PHE A 83 11.88 3.33 14.26
C PHE A 83 11.85 2.81 12.81
N ALA A 84 10.73 2.94 12.09
CA ALA A 84 10.63 2.53 10.70
C ALA A 84 11.59 3.31 9.78
N ILE A 85 11.86 4.59 10.08
CA ILE A 85 12.82 5.42 9.34
C ILE A 85 14.27 5.03 9.70
N VAL A 86 14.59 4.91 10.99
CA VAL A 86 15.93 4.55 11.49
C VAL A 86 16.34 3.16 11.01
N LYS A 87 15.41 2.19 11.00
CA LYS A 87 15.65 0.83 10.49
C LYS A 87 15.56 0.71 8.96
N ARG A 88 15.49 1.85 8.26
CA ARG A 88 15.53 1.94 6.80
C ARG A 88 14.44 1.12 6.12
N TYR A 89 13.21 1.19 6.63
CA TYR A 89 12.03 0.79 5.85
C TYR A 89 11.49 2.00 5.09
N LEU A 90 11.44 3.15 5.77
CA LEU A 90 11.21 4.46 5.17
C LEU A 90 12.50 5.28 5.19
N ARG A 91 12.57 6.30 4.33
CA ARG A 91 13.57 7.38 4.44
C ARG A 91 12.90 8.72 4.20
N ILE A 92 13.61 9.78 4.57
CA ILE A 92 13.18 11.15 4.31
C ILE A 92 13.97 11.71 3.13
N GLU A 93 13.25 12.22 2.14
CA GLU A 93 13.79 13.01 1.04
C GLU A 93 13.23 14.43 1.08
N TYR A 94 13.94 15.40 0.49
CA TYR A 94 13.50 16.78 0.48
C TYR A 94 12.95 17.18 -0.88
N SER A 95 11.67 17.57 -0.91
CA SER A 95 11.11 18.36 -2.01
C SER A 95 11.23 19.84 -1.65
N GLY A 96 12.27 20.49 -2.19
CA GLY A 96 12.66 21.84 -1.81
C GLY A 96 13.08 21.91 -0.33
N ARG A 97 12.15 22.34 0.54
CA ARG A 97 12.37 22.45 2.00
C ARG A 97 11.56 21.46 2.82
N LEU A 98 10.59 20.79 2.20
CA LEU A 98 9.67 19.92 2.89
C LEU A 98 10.25 18.50 2.94
N PRO A 99 10.35 17.89 4.13
CA PRO A 99 10.73 16.49 4.29
C PRO A 99 9.54 15.59 3.93
N MET A 100 9.75 14.70 2.98
CA MET A 100 8.77 13.76 2.44
C MET A 100 9.22 12.34 2.75
N LEU A 101 8.27 11.48 3.12
CA LEU A 101 8.54 10.06 3.28
C LEU A 101 8.63 9.38 1.92
N VAL A 102 9.59 8.49 1.76
CA VAL A 102 9.65 7.57 0.62
C VAL A 102 10.03 6.18 1.10
N PHE A 103 9.56 5.16 0.39
CA PHE A 103 9.99 3.78 0.65
C PHE A 103 11.45 3.58 0.29
N THR A 104 12.16 2.86 1.15
CA THR A 104 13.34 2.11 0.75
C THR A 104 12.94 0.81 0.07
N ASP A 105 13.86 0.13 -0.61
CA ASP A 105 13.58 -1.17 -1.22
C ASP A 105 13.03 -2.17 -0.19
N LYS A 106 13.60 -2.16 1.03
CA LYS A 106 13.16 -3.02 2.14
C LYS A 106 11.74 -2.73 2.61
N GLY A 107 11.36 -1.45 2.70
CA GLY A 107 9.99 -1.06 3.07
C GLY A 107 9.01 -1.35 1.94
N TRP A 108 9.43 -1.11 0.70
CA TRP A 108 8.60 -1.35 -0.48
C TRP A 108 8.31 -2.83 -0.68
N GLU A 109 9.25 -3.73 -0.43
CA GLU A 109 9.02 -5.17 -0.51
C GLU A 109 7.86 -5.62 0.39
N ILE A 110 7.86 -5.17 1.65
CA ILE A 110 6.82 -5.49 2.64
C ILE A 110 5.48 -4.86 2.25
N GLU A 111 5.50 -3.60 1.83
CA GLU A 111 4.28 -2.90 1.43
C GLU A 111 3.67 -3.50 0.16
N CYS A 112 4.49 -3.78 -0.84
CA CYS A 112 4.04 -4.38 -2.09
C CYS A 112 3.37 -5.73 -1.85
N GLU A 113 3.91 -6.56 -0.94
CA GLU A 113 3.27 -7.81 -0.53
C GLU A 113 1.96 -7.56 0.23
N THR A 114 1.95 -6.63 1.18
CA THR A 114 0.76 -6.29 1.99
C THR A 114 -0.39 -5.83 1.09
N TYR A 115 -0.12 -4.89 0.18
CA TYR A 115 -1.14 -4.36 -0.71
C TYR A 115 -1.57 -5.37 -1.79
N THR A 116 -0.65 -6.26 -2.22
CA THR A 116 -1.00 -7.38 -3.10
C THR A 116 -2.02 -8.30 -2.43
N GLU A 117 -1.82 -8.62 -1.16
CA GLU A 117 -2.71 -9.48 -0.40
C GLU A 117 -4.10 -8.83 -0.18
N GLU A 118 -4.15 -7.53 0.13
CA GLU A 118 -5.42 -6.78 0.22
C GLU A 118 -6.23 -6.88 -1.09
N TRP A 119 -5.58 -6.67 -2.23
CA TRP A 119 -6.23 -6.81 -3.55
C TRP A 119 -6.64 -8.24 -3.85
N PHE A 120 -5.81 -9.22 -3.46
CA PHE A 120 -6.12 -10.62 -3.66
C PHE A 120 -7.38 -11.03 -2.90
N GLN A 121 -7.52 -10.60 -1.63
CA GLN A 121 -8.71 -10.85 -0.82
C GLN A 121 -9.96 -10.21 -1.43
N ARG A 122 -9.87 -8.98 -1.96
CA ARG A 122 -10.99 -8.33 -2.67
C ARG A 122 -11.42 -9.10 -3.91
N PHE A 123 -10.46 -9.66 -4.65
CA PHE A 123 -10.76 -10.52 -5.81
C PHE A 123 -11.39 -11.84 -5.38
N GLU A 124 -10.88 -12.47 -4.31
CA GLU A 124 -11.45 -13.69 -3.74
C GLU A 124 -12.89 -13.49 -3.25
N GLU A 125 -13.19 -12.36 -2.61
CA GLU A 125 -14.55 -12.00 -2.19
C GLU A 125 -15.48 -11.79 -3.39
N THR A 126 -15.00 -11.15 -4.45
CA THR A 126 -15.76 -10.95 -5.70
C THR A 126 -16.10 -12.29 -6.37
N VAL A 127 -15.13 -13.20 -6.44
CA VAL A 127 -15.32 -14.55 -6.99
C VAL A 127 -16.30 -15.36 -6.13
N THR A 128 -16.12 -15.34 -4.80
CA THR A 128 -16.94 -16.09 -3.85
C THR A 128 -18.39 -15.60 -3.80
N SER A 129 -18.58 -14.28 -3.74
CA SER A 129 -19.91 -13.65 -3.71
C SER A 129 -20.61 -13.66 -5.06
N LYS A 130 -19.84 -13.80 -6.16
CA LYS A 130 -20.30 -13.65 -7.55
C LYS A 130 -20.88 -12.26 -7.84
N VAL A 131 -20.48 -11.24 -7.06
CA VAL A 131 -20.89 -9.84 -7.24
C VAL A 131 -19.70 -9.05 -7.76
N LEU A 132 -19.78 -8.64 -9.04
CA LEU A 132 -18.74 -7.85 -9.68
C LEU A 132 -18.97 -6.34 -9.46
N HIS A 133 -17.98 -5.68 -8.86
CA HIS A 133 -17.92 -4.24 -8.70
C HIS A 133 -16.92 -3.65 -9.72
N LEU A 134 -17.43 -2.98 -10.77
CA LEU A 134 -16.61 -2.50 -11.90
C LEU A 134 -15.67 -1.34 -11.53
N ASP A 135 -16.00 -0.57 -10.50
CA ASP A 135 -15.15 0.48 -9.93
C ASP A 135 -13.80 -0.04 -9.41
N MET A 136 -13.74 -1.32 -9.01
CA MET A 136 -12.48 -1.98 -8.63
C MET A 136 -11.41 -1.91 -9.74
N PHE A 137 -11.81 -1.99 -11.01
CA PHE A 137 -10.86 -1.89 -12.13
C PHE A 137 -10.36 -0.47 -12.33
N GLU A 138 -11.19 0.54 -12.08
CA GLU A 138 -10.76 1.93 -12.12
C GLU A 138 -9.79 2.26 -10.98
N GLU A 139 -10.03 1.72 -9.79
CA GLU A 139 -9.10 1.82 -8.66
C GLU A 139 -7.72 1.21 -9.01
N LEU A 140 -7.70 0.00 -9.60
CA LEU A 140 -6.47 -0.69 -9.99
C LEU A 140 -5.56 0.11 -10.95
N LYS A 141 -6.11 1.05 -11.73
CA LYS A 141 -5.31 1.92 -12.62
C LYS A 141 -4.38 2.86 -11.85
N SER A 142 -4.74 3.19 -10.61
CA SER A 142 -3.92 4.03 -9.73
C SER A 142 -2.91 3.23 -8.89
N VAL A 143 -3.04 1.89 -8.89
CA VAL A 143 -2.21 0.98 -8.08
C VAL A 143 -0.84 0.79 -8.74
N ASN A 144 0.20 0.69 -7.91
CA ASN A 144 1.53 0.42 -8.40
C ASN A 144 1.57 -0.90 -9.20
N ARG A 145 2.15 -0.86 -10.41
CA ARG A 145 2.30 -2.02 -11.30
C ARG A 145 2.88 -3.26 -10.63
N GLN A 146 3.74 -3.14 -9.63
CA GLN A 146 4.32 -4.30 -8.94
C GLN A 146 3.27 -5.02 -8.09
N VAL A 147 2.36 -4.29 -7.45
CA VAL A 147 1.21 -4.83 -6.72
C VAL A 147 0.25 -5.53 -7.69
N VAL A 148 -0.08 -4.89 -8.81
CA VAL A 148 -0.92 -5.48 -9.87
C VAL A 148 -0.30 -6.79 -10.41
N PHE A 149 1.00 -6.81 -10.59
CA PHE A 149 1.72 -8.01 -11.04
C PHE A 149 1.76 -9.09 -9.96
N GLY A 150 1.93 -8.70 -8.69
CA GLY A 150 1.81 -9.58 -7.53
C GLY A 150 0.43 -10.25 -7.47
N LEU A 151 -0.63 -9.47 -7.64
CA LEU A 151 -2.02 -9.94 -7.65
C LEU A 151 -2.23 -11.02 -8.73
N LEU A 152 -1.82 -10.72 -9.97
CA LEU A 152 -1.93 -11.67 -11.07
C LEU A 152 -1.14 -12.96 -10.83
N ASN A 153 0.04 -12.86 -10.21
CA ASN A 153 0.83 -14.03 -9.84
C ASN A 153 0.14 -14.85 -8.74
N ARG A 154 -0.41 -14.21 -7.70
CA ARG A 154 -1.16 -14.90 -6.64
C ARG A 154 -2.38 -15.65 -7.18
N ILE A 155 -3.14 -15.03 -8.09
CA ILE A 155 -4.26 -15.70 -8.77
C ILE A 155 -3.77 -16.90 -9.60
N LYS A 156 -2.65 -16.73 -10.31
CA LYS A 156 -2.05 -17.81 -11.09
C LYS A 156 -1.61 -18.99 -10.18
N GLU A 157 -0.97 -18.70 -9.05
CA GLU A 157 -0.53 -19.69 -8.06
C GLU A 157 -1.70 -20.41 -7.40
N ARG A 158 -2.81 -19.70 -7.13
CA ARG A 158 -4.05 -20.31 -6.63
C ARG A 158 -4.63 -21.33 -7.62
N GLY A 159 -4.44 -21.11 -8.92
CA GLY A 159 -4.78 -22.09 -9.96
C GLY A 159 -6.28 -22.31 -10.17
N ASP A 160 -7.13 -21.44 -9.61
CA ASP A 160 -8.57 -21.60 -9.59
C ASP A 160 -9.23 -20.96 -10.83
N LYS A 161 -9.99 -21.77 -11.56
CA LYS A 161 -10.69 -21.35 -12.79
C LYS A 161 -11.85 -20.40 -12.51
N GLU A 162 -12.33 -20.30 -11.26
CA GLU A 162 -13.41 -19.37 -10.90
C GLU A 162 -13.01 -17.89 -11.04
N TYR A 163 -11.71 -17.58 -11.10
CA TYR A 163 -11.21 -16.22 -11.38
C TYR A 163 -11.34 -15.81 -12.86
N ILE A 164 -11.52 -16.75 -13.80
CA ILE A 164 -11.50 -16.46 -15.24
C ILE A 164 -12.56 -15.41 -15.65
N PRO A 165 -13.84 -15.48 -15.22
CA PRO A 165 -14.82 -14.46 -15.57
C PRO A 165 -14.43 -13.05 -15.10
N LEU A 166 -13.92 -12.93 -13.87
CA LEU A 166 -13.44 -11.68 -13.30
C LEU A 166 -12.26 -11.12 -14.10
N LEU A 167 -11.29 -11.97 -14.43
CA LEU A 167 -10.13 -11.58 -15.25
C LEU A 167 -10.53 -11.17 -16.67
N LYS A 168 -11.52 -11.84 -17.29
CA LYS A 168 -12.04 -11.44 -18.61
C LYS A 168 -12.70 -10.07 -18.55
N ALA A 169 -13.53 -9.81 -17.54
CA ALA A 169 -14.15 -8.51 -17.33
C ALA A 169 -13.09 -7.40 -17.11
N TRP A 170 -12.05 -7.68 -16.31
CA TRP A 170 -10.95 -6.75 -16.12
C TRP A 170 -10.23 -6.45 -17.45
N GLN A 171 -9.92 -7.50 -18.22
CA GLN A 171 -9.18 -7.40 -19.49
C GLN A 171 -9.86 -6.46 -20.51
N GLU A 172 -11.20 -6.44 -20.58
CA GLU A 172 -11.94 -5.65 -21.56
C GLU A 172 -11.64 -4.14 -21.46
N GLY A 173 -11.44 -3.62 -20.24
CA GLY A 173 -11.18 -2.19 -19.98
C GLY A 173 -9.72 -1.74 -20.12
N GLU A 174 -8.79 -2.68 -20.30
CA GLU A 174 -7.36 -2.40 -20.13
C GLU A 174 -6.60 -2.03 -21.42
N VAL A 175 -5.42 -1.44 -21.25
CA VAL A 175 -4.50 -1.19 -22.38
C VAL A 175 -3.86 -2.49 -22.86
N ARG A 176 -3.38 -2.51 -24.12
CA ARG A 176 -2.83 -3.72 -24.78
C ARG A 176 -1.87 -4.54 -23.91
N LYS A 177 -0.93 -3.87 -23.23
CA LYS A 177 0.10 -4.54 -22.41
C LYS A 177 -0.50 -5.28 -21.22
N ASP A 178 -1.46 -4.65 -20.54
CA ASP A 178 -2.10 -5.24 -19.37
C ASP A 178 -3.09 -6.33 -19.81
N ARG A 179 -3.76 -6.14 -20.96
CA ARG A 179 -4.55 -7.20 -21.60
C ARG A 179 -3.75 -8.46 -21.91
N GLU A 180 -2.56 -8.30 -22.50
CA GLU A 180 -1.67 -9.42 -22.81
C GLU A 180 -1.28 -10.19 -21.53
N ARG A 181 -1.00 -9.46 -20.44
CA ARG A 181 -0.62 -10.06 -19.17
C ARG A 181 -1.77 -10.81 -18.50
N ILE A 182 -2.95 -10.19 -18.41
CA ILE A 182 -4.16 -10.82 -17.88
C ILE A 182 -4.52 -12.05 -18.71
N GLY A 183 -4.46 -11.94 -20.04
CA GLY A 183 -4.70 -13.04 -20.97
C GLY A 183 -3.76 -14.22 -20.77
N GLY A 184 -2.49 -13.96 -20.44
CA GLY A 184 -1.53 -15.00 -20.07
C GLY A 184 -1.93 -15.79 -18.81
N VAL A 185 -2.50 -15.11 -17.80
CA VAL A 185 -3.02 -15.77 -16.59
C VAL A 185 -4.27 -16.57 -16.91
N ILE A 186 -5.22 -16.01 -17.66
CA ILE A 186 -6.44 -16.72 -18.09
C ILE A 186 -6.08 -18.02 -18.82
N LYS A 187 -5.17 -17.94 -19.81
CA LYS A 187 -4.72 -19.11 -20.57
C LYS A 187 -4.10 -20.18 -19.67
N PHE A 188 -3.27 -19.76 -18.70
CA PHE A 188 -2.67 -20.68 -17.74
C PHE A 188 -3.73 -21.41 -16.89
N LEU A 189 -4.73 -20.67 -16.40
CA LEU A 189 -5.83 -21.25 -15.62
C LEU A 189 -6.67 -22.21 -16.48
N GLU A 190 -6.97 -21.85 -17.74
CA GLU A 190 -7.72 -22.70 -18.67
C GLU A 190 -7.01 -24.04 -18.94
N GLU A 191 -5.69 -23.99 -19.18
CA GLU A 191 -4.83 -25.16 -19.46
C GLU A 191 -4.64 -26.11 -18.27
N GLY A 192 -5.00 -25.70 -17.05
CA GLY A 192 -5.06 -26.58 -15.88
C GLY A 192 -3.72 -27.14 -15.39
N LYS A 193 -2.58 -26.57 -15.82
CA LYS A 193 -1.26 -26.93 -15.29
C LYS A 193 -1.02 -26.26 -13.94
N GLY A 194 -1.82 -26.67 -12.95
CA GLY A 194 -1.46 -26.50 -11.55
C GLY A 194 -0.17 -27.28 -11.27
N CYS A 195 0.67 -26.72 -10.42
CA CYS A 195 2.01 -27.18 -10.06
C CYS A 195 2.16 -28.71 -9.95
N GLU A 196 3.14 -29.27 -10.67
CA GLU A 196 3.92 -30.42 -10.17
C GLU A 196 4.89 -29.95 -9.07
#